data_AF-A0A1V4R445-F1
#
_entry.id   AF-A0A1V4R445-F1
#
_cell.length_a   1.000
_cell.length_b   1.000
_cell.length_c   1.000
_cell.angle_alpha   90.00
_cell.angle_beta   90.00
_cell.angle_gamma   90.00
#
_symmetry.space_group_name_H-M   'P 1'
#
loop_
_entity.id
_entity.type
_entity.pdbx_description
1 polymer ?
#
loop_
_entity_poly.entity_id
_entity_poly.type
_entity_poly.pdbx_seq_one_letter_code
_entity_poly.pdbx_strand_id
1 'polypeptide(L)'
;MLRFPDISPTILKLGMFEIRWYGLLYIVGFIIGYIFVKKNLAYKQIKLKKDEYESLLFNLMLGVIVGGRIGYVLFYNLSYYLHNPLQIFTVWQGGMSFHGGALGVIVFGLLFCKKHNLRL
;
A
#
# COMPACT_ATOMS: atom_id res chain seq x y z
N MET A 1 -36.41 3.02 -6.23
CA MET A 1 -34.93 3.00 -6.28
C MET A 1 -34.39 3.89 -5.17
N LEU A 2 -33.54 3.37 -4.29
CA LEU A 2 -32.83 4.20 -3.31
C LEU A 2 -31.79 5.03 -4.05
N ARG A 3 -31.77 6.35 -3.83
CA ARG A 3 -30.74 7.24 -4.37
C ARG A 3 -29.45 7.08 -3.58
N PHE A 4 -28.31 7.14 -4.28
CA PHE A 4 -27.01 7.13 -3.62
C PHE A 4 -26.85 8.40 -2.75
N PRO A 5 -26.33 8.31 -1.53
CA PRO A 5 -26.10 9.48 -0.67
C PRO A 5 -25.11 10.47 -1.28
N ASP A 6 -25.41 11.76 -1.20
CA ASP A 6 -24.51 12.83 -1.64
C ASP A 6 -23.46 13.15 -0.56
N ILE A 7 -22.43 12.31 -0.49
CA ILE A 7 -21.32 12.47 0.47
C ILE A 7 -20.10 12.98 -0.28
N SER A 8 -19.60 14.15 0.13
CA SER A 8 -18.33 14.68 -0.39
C SER A 8 -17.20 13.66 -0.19
N PRO A 9 -16.43 13.32 -1.23
CA PRO A 9 -15.29 12.42 -1.09
C PRO A 9 -14.12 13.05 -0.31
N THR A 10 -14.12 14.37 -0.18
CA THR A 10 -13.08 15.17 0.47
C THR A 10 -13.53 15.57 1.87
N ILE A 11 -12.70 15.26 2.86
CA ILE A 11 -12.85 15.66 4.27
C ILE A 11 -12.48 17.13 4.42
N LEU A 12 -11.29 17.48 3.93
CA LEU A 12 -10.70 18.81 4.05
C LEU A 12 -9.90 19.13 2.79
N LYS A 13 -10.04 20.36 2.31
CA LYS A 13 -9.27 20.90 1.19
C LYS A 13 -8.39 22.05 1.66
N LEU A 14 -7.08 21.89 1.51
CA LEU A 14 -6.07 22.88 1.86
C LEU A 14 -5.32 23.28 0.57
N GLY A 15 -5.87 24.25 -0.15
CA GLY A 15 -5.33 24.68 -1.45
C GLY A 15 -5.34 23.53 -2.47
N MET A 16 -4.15 23.12 -2.92
CA MET A 16 -3.95 22.00 -3.87
C MET A 16 -4.02 20.61 -3.22
N PHE A 17 -4.05 20.54 -1.89
CA PHE A 17 -4.09 19.27 -1.17
C PHE A 17 -5.52 18.93 -0.72
N GLU A 18 -5.97 17.73 -1.08
CA GLU A 18 -7.28 17.20 -0.68
C GLU A 18 -7.09 15.96 0.20
N ILE A 19 -7.62 16.02 1.42
CA ILE A 19 -7.69 14.87 2.31
C ILE A 19 -9.00 14.16 2.02
N ARG A 20 -8.92 12.92 1.51
CA ARG A 20 -10.08 12.14 1.09
C ARG A 20 -10.42 11.04 2.09
N TRP A 21 -11.71 10.70 2.19
CA TRP A 21 -12.20 9.66 3.10
C TRP A 21 -11.52 8.31 2.89
N TYR A 22 -11.33 7.89 1.65
CA TYR A 22 -10.68 6.61 1.38
C TYR A 22 -9.21 6.58 1.88
N GLY A 23 -8.52 7.73 1.84
CA GLY A 23 -7.16 7.85 2.35
C GLY A 23 -7.12 7.67 3.87
N LEU A 24 -8.07 8.26 4.57
CA LEU A 24 -8.25 8.05 6.01
C LEU A 24 -8.54 6.57 6.32
N LEU A 25 -9.40 5.92 5.54
CA LEU A 25 -9.72 4.50 5.72
C LEU A 25 -8.52 3.60 5.46
N TYR A 26 -7.61 3.96 4.55
CA TYR A 26 -6.33 3.25 4.40
C TYR A 26 -5.49 3.34 5.67
N ILE A 27 -5.37 4.53 6.28
CA ILE A 27 -4.62 4.72 7.53
C ILE A 27 -5.22 3.86 8.66
N VAL A 28 -6.54 3.89 8.80
CA VAL A 28 -7.25 3.05 9.77
C VAL A 28 -6.98 1.56 9.51
N GLY A 29 -7.03 1.13 8.25
CA GLY A 29 -6.67 -0.22 7.84
C GLY A 29 -5.24 -0.62 8.24
N PHE A 30 -4.27 0.29 8.08
CA PHE A 30 -2.88 0.05 8.52
C PHE A 30 -2.76 -0.07 10.04
N ILE A 31 -3.44 0.78 10.80
CA ILE A 31 -3.47 0.70 12.27
C ILE A 31 -4.06 -0.64 12.72
N ILE A 32 -5.17 -1.06 12.10
CA ILE A 32 -5.78 -2.36 12.37
C ILE A 32 -4.80 -3.49 12.03
N GLY A 33 -4.18 -3.45 10.85
CA GLY A 33 -3.15 -4.41 10.42
C GLY A 33 -1.99 -4.52 11.40
N TYR A 34 -1.51 -3.39 11.93
CA TYR A 34 -0.49 -3.36 12.99
C TYR A 34 -0.91 -4.12 14.24
N ILE A 35 -2.13 -3.85 14.72
CA ILE A 35 -2.68 -4.53 15.91
C ILE A 35 -2.80 -6.03 15.65
N PHE A 36 -3.26 -6.44 14.46
CA PHE A 36 -3.37 -7.84 14.08
C PHE A 36 -2.02 -8.54 14.01
N VAL A 37 -1.01 -7.93 13.38
CA VAL A 37 0.34 -8.51 13.31
C VAL A 37 0.89 -8.71 14.72
N LYS A 38 0.85 -7.67 15.57
CA LYS A 38 1.32 -7.77 16.96
C LYS A 38 0.61 -8.88 17.74
N LYS A 39 -0.72 -8.95 17.65
CA LYS A 39 -1.52 -10.00 18.33
C LYS A 39 -1.20 -11.40 17.79
N ASN A 40 -1.07 -11.56 16.47
CA ASN A 40 -0.77 -12.84 15.84
C ASN A 40 0.63 -13.35 16.17
N LEU A 41 1.63 -12.46 16.24
CA LEU A 41 2.99 -12.83 16.64
C LEU A 41 3.03 -13.37 18.07
N ALA A 42 2.33 -12.70 18.99
CA ALA A 42 2.19 -13.17 20.37
C ALA A 42 1.46 -14.52 20.44
N TYR A 43 0.34 -14.66 19.73
CA TYR A 43 -0.45 -15.90 19.69
C TYR A 43 0.34 -17.08 19.13
N LYS A 44 1.09 -16.88 18.05
CA LYS A 44 1.90 -17.93 17.40
C LYS A 44 3.28 -18.12 18.05
N GLN A 45 3.59 -17.40 19.14
CA GLN A 45 4.89 -17.42 19.81
C GLN A 45 6.08 -17.14 18.88
N ILE A 46 5.85 -16.36 17.82
CA ILE A 46 6.90 -15.95 16.87
C ILE A 46 7.69 -14.80 17.51
N LYS A 47 8.97 -15.03 17.76
CA LYS A 47 9.87 -14.04 18.34
C LYS A 47 10.41 -13.10 17.25
N LEU A 48 9.66 -12.03 16.97
CA LEU A 48 10.15 -10.87 16.24
C LEU A 48 10.23 -9.67 17.18
N LYS A 49 11.32 -8.91 17.09
CA LYS A 49 11.44 -7.64 17.79
C LYS A 49 10.44 -6.64 17.22
N LYS A 50 10.11 -5.62 18.02
CA LYS A 50 9.21 -4.53 17.61
C LYS A 50 9.60 -3.92 16.27
N ASP A 51 10.87 -3.56 16.14
CA ASP A 51 11.41 -2.94 14.94
C ASP A 51 11.30 -3.84 13.70
N GLU A 52 11.32 -5.17 13.88
CA GLU A 52 11.24 -6.11 12.77
C GLU A 52 9.82 -6.21 12.23
N TYR A 53 8.80 -6.34 13.08
CA TYR A 53 7.41 -6.41 12.59
C TYR A 53 6.90 -5.03 12.13
N GLU A 54 7.44 -3.94 12.68
CA GLU A 54 7.21 -2.59 12.15
C GLU A 54 7.85 -2.42 10.77
N SER A 55 9.08 -2.94 10.59
CA SER A 55 9.73 -3.01 9.29
C SER A 55 8.96 -3.88 8.30
N LEU A 56 8.35 -5.00 8.74
CA LEU A 56 7.47 -5.80 7.89
C LEU A 56 6.31 -4.97 7.35
N LEU A 57 5.55 -4.30 8.22
CA LEU A 57 4.40 -3.48 7.81
C LEU A 57 4.82 -2.37 6.85
N PHE A 58 5.94 -1.72 7.11
CA PHE A 58 6.51 -0.71 6.22
C PHE A 58 6.89 -1.31 4.86
N ASN A 59 7.54 -2.47 4.83
CA ASN A 59 7.90 -3.16 3.59
C ASN A 59 6.67 -3.57 2.78
N LEU A 60 5.61 -4.05 3.43
CA LEU A 60 4.36 -4.37 2.75
C LEU A 60 3.71 -3.11 2.16
N MET A 61 3.72 -1.99 2.90
CA MET A 61 3.21 -0.71 2.42
C MET A 61 4.00 -0.20 1.20
N LEU A 62 5.34 -0.31 1.24
CA LEU A 62 6.18 -0.06 0.08
C LEU A 62 5.86 -1.00 -1.08
N GLY A 63 5.62 -2.28 -0.82
CA GLY A 63 5.18 -3.24 -1.83
C GLY A 63 3.91 -2.82 -2.55
N VAL A 64 2.89 -2.33 -1.82
CA VAL A 64 1.66 -1.78 -2.43
C VAL A 64 1.99 -0.60 -3.35
N ILE A 65 2.80 0.35 -2.87
CA ILE A 65 3.07 1.61 -3.60
C ILE A 65 3.93 1.34 -4.84
N VAL A 66 5.07 0.66 -4.65
CA VAL A 66 6.02 0.36 -5.72
C VAL A 66 5.40 -0.59 -6.73
N GLY A 67 4.82 -1.70 -6.25
CA GLY A 67 4.16 -2.68 -7.12
C GLY A 67 2.97 -2.08 -7.84
N GLY A 68 2.15 -1.28 -7.16
CA GLY A 68 1.00 -0.61 -7.77
C GLY A 68 1.41 0.38 -8.85
N ARG A 69 2.49 1.14 -8.62
CA ARG A 69 2.97 2.09 -9.62
C ARG A 69 3.60 1.40 -10.82
N ILE A 70 4.49 0.44 -10.59
CA ILE A 70 5.15 -0.33 -11.66
C ILE A 70 4.11 -1.11 -12.46
N GLY A 71 3.19 -1.80 -11.78
CA GLY A 71 2.10 -2.51 -12.45
C GLY A 71 1.21 -1.56 -13.25
N TYR A 72 1.03 -0.30 -12.82
CA TYR A 72 0.27 0.65 -13.61
C TYR A 72 0.99 1.02 -14.90
N VAL A 73 2.28 1.37 -14.77
CA VAL A 73 3.16 1.74 -15.88
C VAL A 73 3.20 0.60 -16.91
N LEU A 74 3.46 -0.64 -16.46
CA LEU A 74 3.65 -1.77 -17.35
C LEU A 74 2.35 -2.24 -18.00
N PHE A 75 1.24 -2.31 -17.25
CA PHE A 75 0.02 -2.96 -17.75
C PHE A 75 -0.95 -2.00 -18.43
N TYR A 76 -0.95 -0.71 -18.08
CA TYR A 76 -1.97 0.22 -18.56
C TYR A 76 -1.44 1.37 -19.42
N ASN A 77 -0.19 1.81 -19.25
CA ASN A 77 0.26 3.01 -19.96
C ASN A 77 1.76 3.03 -20.33
N LEU A 78 2.30 1.88 -20.73
CA LEU A 78 3.74 1.70 -20.96
C LEU A 78 4.30 2.68 -21.98
N SER A 79 3.61 2.87 -23.10
CA SER A 79 4.04 3.76 -24.18
C SER A 79 4.26 5.21 -23.71
N TYR A 80 3.36 5.73 -22.88
CA TYR A 80 3.49 7.09 -22.33
C TYR A 80 4.74 7.25 -21.46
N TYR A 81 5.01 6.27 -20.58
CA TYR A 81 6.14 6.33 -19.65
C TYR A 81 7.48 6.06 -20.33
N LEU A 82 7.51 5.36 -21.46
CA LEU A 82 8.72 5.26 -22.29
C LEU A 82 9.15 6.63 -22.84
N HIS A 83 8.18 7.46 -23.23
CA HIS A 83 8.45 8.83 -23.69
C HIS A 83 8.65 9.82 -22.54
N ASN A 84 8.17 9.49 -21.32
CA ASN A 84 8.23 10.37 -20.15
C ASN A 84 8.66 9.60 -18.88
N PRO A 85 9.90 9.07 -18.82
CA PRO A 85 10.31 8.15 -17.76
C PRO A 85 10.24 8.75 -16.35
N LEU A 86 10.49 10.06 -16.21
CA LEU A 86 10.42 10.75 -14.93
C LEU A 86 8.99 10.83 -14.35
N GLN A 87 7.96 10.68 -15.19
CA GLN A 87 6.58 10.65 -14.73
C GLN A 87 6.28 9.41 -13.89
N ILE A 88 7.13 8.38 -13.87
CA ILE A 88 6.92 7.23 -12.99
C ILE A 88 6.86 7.65 -11.52
N PHE A 89 7.54 8.74 -11.13
CA PHE A 89 7.55 9.24 -9.75
C PHE A 89 6.36 10.12 -9.38
N THR A 90 5.54 10.55 -10.34
CA THR A 90 4.40 11.47 -10.10
C THR A 90 3.15 10.74 -9.61
N VAL A 91 3.29 10.02 -8.49
CA VAL A 91 2.23 9.17 -7.91
C VAL A 91 0.98 9.93 -7.47
N TRP A 92 1.09 11.24 -7.23
CA TRP A 92 -0.03 12.11 -6.85
C TRP A 92 -0.98 12.41 -8.02
N GLN A 93 -0.58 12.17 -9.27
CA GLN A 93 -1.47 12.26 -10.43
C GLN A 93 -2.37 11.01 -10.58
N GLY A 94 -2.28 10.08 -9.63
CA GLY A 94 -2.95 8.79 -9.70
C GLY A 94 -2.19 7.80 -10.58
N GLY A 95 -2.91 6.80 -11.09
CA GLY A 95 -2.32 5.71 -11.87
C GLY A 95 -1.64 4.67 -10.99
N MET A 96 -2.46 3.85 -10.33
CA MET A 96 -2.04 2.73 -9.48
C MET A 96 -2.76 1.46 -9.91
N SER A 97 -2.03 0.36 -10.01
CA SER A 97 -2.55 -0.96 -10.34
C SER A 97 -2.85 -1.74 -9.07
N PHE A 98 -4.07 -2.26 -8.93
CA PHE A 98 -4.39 -3.18 -7.85
C PHE A 98 -3.55 -4.46 -7.95
N HIS A 99 -3.49 -5.08 -9.14
CA HIS A 99 -2.72 -6.31 -9.37
C HIS A 99 -1.23 -6.11 -9.09
N GLY A 100 -0.67 -4.99 -9.55
CA GLY A 100 0.70 -4.62 -9.26
C GLY A 100 0.95 -4.46 -7.76
N GLY A 101 0.02 -3.80 -7.04
CA GLY A 101 0.11 -3.63 -5.60
C GLY A 101 0.05 -4.96 -4.85
N ALA A 102 -0.88 -5.85 -5.23
CA ALA A 102 -1.01 -7.18 -4.64
C ALA A 102 0.26 -8.03 -4.84
N LEU A 103 0.80 -8.06 -6.06
CA LEU A 103 2.07 -8.73 -6.35
C LEU A 103 3.24 -8.12 -5.57
N GLY A 104 3.28 -6.79 -5.47
CA GLY A 104 4.29 -6.09 -4.70
C GLY A 104 4.29 -6.46 -3.21
N VAL A 105 3.11 -6.54 -2.59
CA VAL A 105 2.96 -7.00 -1.20
C VAL A 105 3.46 -8.43 -1.03
N ILE A 106 3.08 -9.34 -1.94
CA ILE A 106 3.53 -10.74 -1.90
C ILE A 106 5.05 -10.79 -1.98
N VAL A 107 5.65 -10.14 -2.98
CA VAL A 107 7.11 -10.15 -3.17
C VAL A 107 7.84 -9.56 -1.96
N PHE A 108 7.41 -8.41 -1.45
CA PHE A 108 8.05 -7.79 -0.29
C PHE A 108 7.88 -8.63 0.99
N GLY A 109 6.73 -9.28 1.16
CA GLY A 109 6.50 -10.24 2.24
C GLY A 109 7.42 -11.44 2.16
N LEU A 110 7.55 -12.05 0.98
CA LEU A 110 8.47 -13.18 0.74
C LEU A 110 9.93 -12.79 1.01
N LEU A 111 10.35 -11.61 0.55
CA LEU A 111 11.69 -11.07 0.80
C LEU A 111 11.95 -10.85 2.29
N PHE A 112 10.96 -10.34 3.02
CA PHE A 112 11.06 -10.19 4.47
C PHE A 112 11.20 -11.55 5.16
N CYS A 113 10.35 -12.53 4.84
CA CYS A 113 10.44 -13.88 5.40
C CYS A 113 11.81 -14.50 5.14
N LYS A 114 12.33 -14.38 3.91
CA LYS A 114 13.67 -14.86 3.53
C LYS A 114 14.77 -14.18 4.35
N LYS A 115 14.72 -12.85 4.51
CA LYS A 115 15.72 -12.08 5.28
C LYS A 115 15.77 -12.50 6.75
N HIS A 116 14.62 -12.82 7.34
CA HIS A 116 14.48 -13.16 8.77
C HIS A 116 14.43 -14.67 9.03
N ASN A 117 14.71 -15.51 8.03
CA ASN A 117 14.65 -16.99 8.12
C ASN A 117 13.31 -17.51 8.69
N LEU A 118 12.22 -16.81 8.37
CA LEU A 118 10.87 -17.24 8.75
C LEU A 118 10.41 -18.31 7.75
N ARG A 119 9.87 -19.42 8.26
CA ARG A 119 9.25 -20.43 7.41
C ARG A 119 7.97 -19.86 6.81
N LEU A 120 7.83 -20.02 5.49
CA LEU A 120 6.61 -19.70 4.73
C LEU A 120 5.48 -20.68 5.07
#